data_AF-A0A920QDZ6-F1
#
_entry.id   AF-A0A920QDZ6-F1
#
_cell.length_a   1.000
_cell.length_b   1.000
_cell.length_c   1.000
_cell.angle_alpha   90.00
_cell.angle_beta   90.00
_cell.angle_gamma   90.00
#
_symmetry.space_group_name_H-M   'P 1'
#
loop_
_entity.id
_entity.type
_entity.pdbx_description
1 polymer ?
#
loop_
_entity_poly.entity_id
_entity_poly.type
_entity_poly.pdbx_seq_one_letter_code
_entity_poly.pdbx_strand_id
1 'polypeptide(L)'
;MEVHCYLAWDAAPREAALFEPVERQPILALLQENGLGLKHLFITHTHHDHIAALSPIRASFRKSNCTPARPTPGQQRNQPAKSRTGSLQVPSRKPPGHADDGVT
;
A
#
# COMPACT_ATOMS: atom_id res chain seq x y z
N MET A 1 10.51 -7.56 15.49
CA MET A 1 10.42 -7.92 14.07
C MET A 1 10.69 -6.65 13.29
N GLU A 2 11.54 -6.68 12.27
CA GLU A 2 11.76 -5.52 11.39
C GLU A 2 10.68 -5.53 10.30
N VAL A 3 10.13 -4.36 9.96
CA VAL A 3 9.16 -4.20 8.87
C VAL A 3 9.84 -3.46 7.73
N HIS A 4 9.75 -4.02 6.53
CA HIS A 4 10.28 -3.38 5.33
C HIS A 4 9.17 -2.67 4.57
N CYS A 5 9.44 -1.43 4.17
CA CYS A 5 8.55 -0.64 3.34
C CYS A 5 9.04 -0.68 1.88
N TYR A 6 8.13 -0.99 0.96
CA TYR A 6 8.46 -1.09 -0.46
C TYR A 6 7.68 -0.06 -1.28
N LEU A 7 8.37 0.58 -2.22
CA LEU A 7 7.78 1.48 -3.20
C LEU A 7 8.04 0.93 -4.60
N ALA A 8 6.96 0.62 -5.32
CA ALA A 8 7.02 0.20 -6.72
C ALA A 8 6.34 1.25 -7.59
N TRP A 9 6.91 1.59 -8.75
CA TRP A 9 6.31 2.56 -9.65
C TRP A 9 6.53 2.19 -11.11
N ASP A 10 5.63 2.71 -11.95
CA ASP A 10 5.77 2.63 -13.39
C ASP A 10 6.68 3.74 -13.92
N ALA A 11 7.58 3.43 -14.86
CA ALA A 11 8.50 4.40 -15.43
C ALA A 11 7.78 5.55 -16.16
N ALA A 12 6.64 5.23 -16.79
CA ALA A 12 5.69 6.19 -17.34
C ALA A 12 4.30 5.54 -17.22
N PRO A 13 3.39 6.03 -16.38
CA PRO A 13 3.18 7.46 -16.06
C PRO A 13 3.70 7.96 -14.69
N ARG A 14 4.69 7.30 -14.07
CA ARG A 14 5.18 7.63 -12.70
C ARG A 14 4.15 7.43 -11.60
N GLU A 15 3.20 6.54 -11.83
CA GLU A 15 2.28 6.09 -10.78
C GLU A 15 2.99 5.14 -9.83
N ALA A 16 2.74 5.27 -8.53
CA ALA A 16 3.38 4.47 -7.50
C ALA A 16 2.38 3.72 -6.61
N ALA A 17 2.82 2.56 -6.15
CA ALA A 17 2.21 1.71 -5.15
C ALA A 17 3.16 1.56 -3.96
N LEU A 18 2.63 1.84 -2.77
CA LEU A 18 3.34 1.74 -1.51
C LEU A 18 2.86 0.51 -0.74
N PHE A 19 3.78 -0.27 -0.22
CA PHE A 19 3.52 -1.46 0.59
C PHE A 19 4.14 -1.27 1.97
N GLU A 20 3.38 -1.60 3.02
CA GLU A 20 3.83 -1.57 4.42
C GLU A 20 4.40 -0.22 4.86
N PRO A 21 3.55 0.82 4.97
CA PRO A 21 4.01 2.13 5.43
C PRO A 21 4.49 2.08 6.89
N VAL A 22 5.80 2.19 7.08
CA VAL A 22 6.43 2.25 8.42
C VAL A 22 6.61 3.69 8.91
N GLU A 23 7.05 4.61 8.04
CA GLU A 23 7.38 5.98 8.40
C GLU A 23 7.05 6.98 7.28
N ARG A 24 6.47 8.13 7.62
CA ARG A 24 5.95 9.09 6.62
C ARG A 24 7.05 9.85 5.88
N GLN A 25 8.05 10.38 6.59
CA GLN A 25 9.00 11.34 6.03
C GLN A 25 9.88 10.73 4.92
N PRO A 26 10.48 9.54 5.09
CA PRO A 26 11.27 8.91 4.02
C PRO A 26 10.43 8.63 2.76
N ILE A 27 9.17 8.23 2.94
CA ILE A 27 8.24 7.95 1.84
C ILE A 27 7.93 9.23 1.07
N LEU A 28 7.67 10.34 1.75
CA LEU A 28 7.41 11.63 1.10
C LEU A 28 8.63 12.12 0.33
N ALA A 29 9.84 11.98 0.89
CA ALA A 29 11.08 12.36 0.21
C ALA A 29 11.25 11.56 -1.09
N LEU A 30 11.12 10.24 -1.05
CA LEU A 30 11.24 9.37 -2.23
C LEU A 30 10.20 9.70 -3.31
N LEU A 31 8.96 9.96 -2.93
CA LEU A 31 7.90 10.35 -3.88
C LEU A 31 8.22 11.69 -4.55
N GLN A 32 8.72 12.67 -3.79
CA GLN A 32 9.06 13.98 -4.31
C GLN A 32 10.30 13.94 -5.21
N GLU A 33 11.38 13.31 -4.76
CA GLU A 33 12.65 13.18 -5.50
C GLU A 33 12.45 12.51 -6.87
N ASN A 34 11.55 11.52 -6.93
CA ASN A 34 11.28 10.77 -8.15
C ASN A 34 10.05 11.28 -8.94
N GLY A 35 9.38 12.33 -8.47
CA GLY A 35 8.19 12.91 -9.12
C GLY A 35 7.05 11.88 -9.28
N LEU A 36 6.82 11.07 -8.25
CA LEU A 36 5.89 9.93 -8.28
C LEU A 36 4.51 10.32 -7.75
N GLY A 37 3.47 9.87 -8.46
CA GLY A 37 2.09 9.99 -8.02
C GLY A 37 1.66 8.76 -7.23
N LEU A 38 1.52 8.87 -5.91
CA LEU A 38 1.02 7.75 -5.09
C LEU A 38 -0.45 7.46 -5.41
N LYS A 39 -0.72 6.29 -5.98
CA LYS A 39 -2.06 5.83 -6.36
C LYS A 39 -2.60 4.77 -5.44
N HIS A 40 -1.73 3.87 -4.97
CA HIS A 40 -2.13 2.72 -4.19
C HIS A 40 -1.31 2.60 -2.90
N LEU A 41 -1.98 2.23 -1.82
CA LEU A 41 -1.38 1.85 -0.56
C LEU A 41 -1.90 0.47 -0.17
N PHE A 42 -0.97 -0.49 -0.02
CA PHE A 42 -1.23 -1.87 0.34
C PHE A 42 -0.66 -2.20 1.73
N ILE A 43 -1.42 -2.95 2.51
CA ILE A 43 -0.97 -3.55 3.77
C ILE A 43 -1.31 -5.05 3.73
N THR A 44 -0.36 -5.89 4.12
CA THR A 44 -0.44 -7.35 4.08
C THR A 44 -1.25 -7.90 5.24
N HIS A 45 -1.23 -7.26 6.41
CA HIS A 45 -2.04 -7.63 7.59
C HIS A 45 -2.08 -6.48 8.60
N THR A 46 -2.94 -6.57 9.63
CA THR A 46 -3.23 -5.46 10.55
C THR A 46 -2.52 -5.51 11.90
N HIS A 47 -1.35 -6.15 11.98
CA HIS A 47 -0.51 -5.96 13.16
C HIS A 47 -0.06 -4.49 13.30
N HIS A 48 0.16 -4.05 14.54
CA HIS A 48 0.34 -2.63 14.86
C HIS A 48 1.55 -2.01 14.16
N ASP A 49 2.62 -2.78 13.99
CA ASP A 49 3.85 -2.43 13.28
C ASP A 49 3.65 -2.20 11.76
N HIS A 50 2.58 -2.74 11.17
CA HIS A 50 2.25 -2.58 9.76
C HIS A 50 1.31 -1.39 9.46
N ILE A 51 0.63 -0.86 10.48
CA ILE A 51 -0.36 0.23 10.34
C ILE A 51 0.06 1.55 10.96
N ALA A 52 1.21 1.60 11.63
CA ALA A 52 1.67 2.75 12.42
C ALA A 52 1.70 4.07 11.62
N ALA A 53 2.14 4.06 10.36
CA ALA A 53 2.16 5.27 9.51
C ALA A 53 0.96 5.37 8.55
N LEU A 54 -0.03 4.48 8.63
CA LEU A 54 -1.16 4.45 7.71
C LEU A 54 -2.01 5.73 7.79
N SER A 55 -2.40 6.14 8.99
CA SER A 55 -3.21 7.35 9.23
C SER A 55 -2.56 8.64 8.71
N PRO A 56 -1.30 8.97 9.07
CA PRO A 56 -0.67 10.20 8.62
C PRO A 56 -0.38 10.22 7.11
N ILE A 57 -0.13 9.06 6.47
CA ILE A 57 0.04 8.96 5.02
C ILE A 57 -1.29 9.15 4.29
N ARG A 58 -2.38 8.51 4.75
CA ARG A 58 -3.72 8.71 4.18
C ARG A 58 -4.18 10.16 4.27
N ALA A 59 -3.84 10.86 5.35
CA ALA A 59 -4.14 12.29 5.50
C ALA A 59 -3.43 13.14 4.42
N SER A 60 -2.23 12.73 4.00
CA SER A 60 -1.44 13.41 2.96
C SER A 60 -1.90 13.06 1.54
N PHE A 61 -2.33 11.81 1.33
CA PHE A 61 -2.72 11.28 0.03
C PHE A 61 -4.19 10.86 0.00
N ARG A 62 -5.08 11.83 0.20
CA ARG A 62 -6.54 11.58 0.24
C ARG A 62 -7.12 10.98 -1.05
N LYS A 63 -6.41 11.13 -2.17
CA LYS A 63 -6.79 10.60 -3.49
C LYS A 63 -6.23 9.20 -3.77
N SER A 64 -5.32 8.67 -2.93
CA SER A 64 -4.79 7.32 -3.14
C SER A 64 -5.78 6.27 -2.66
N ASN A 65 -5.92 5.20 -3.43
CA ASN A 65 -6.70 4.02 -3.05
C ASN A 65 -5.93 3.26 -1.98
N CYS A 66 -6.56 3.11 -0.81
CA CYS A 66 -6.02 2.31 0.29
C CYS A 66 -6.70 0.95 0.26
N THR A 67 -5.93 -0.12 0.10
CA THR A 67 -6.45 -1.50 0.07
C THR A 67 -5.95 -2.23 1.31
N PRO A 68 -6.80 -2.36 2.35
CA PRO A 68 -6.44 -3.08 3.57
C PRO A 68 -6.50 -4.60 3.39
N ALA A 69 -5.82 -5.31 4.28
CA ALA A 69 -5.80 -6.77 4.35
C ALA A 69 -7.20 -7.36 4.65
N ARG A 70 -7.94 -6.73 5.58
CA ARG A 70 -9.36 -6.98 5.85
C ARG A 70 -10.22 -5.78 5.45
N PRO A 71 -11.38 -5.96 4.78
CA PRO A 71 -12.29 -4.87 4.50
C PRO A 71 -12.93 -4.35 5.80
N THR A 72 -12.82 -3.05 6.03
CA THR A 72 -13.74 -2.30 6.89
C THR A 72 -14.99 -1.93 6.07
N PRO A 73 -16.18 -1.78 6.68
CA PRO A 73 -17.38 -1.35 5.95
C PRO A 73 -17.10 -0.04 5.20
N GLY A 74 -17.25 -0.03 3.87
CA GLY A 74 -16.97 1.12 3.01
C GLY A 74 -15.56 1.18 2.39
N GLN A 75 -14.67 0.21 2.67
CA GLN A 75 -13.39 0.06 1.97
C GLN A 75 -13.48 -1.01 0.88
N GLN A 76 -12.82 -0.77 -0.25
CA GLN A 76 -12.80 -1.71 -1.37
C GLN A 76 -12.12 -3.01 -0.92
N ARG A 77 -12.84 -4.13 -1.05
CA ARG A 77 -12.31 -5.47 -0.73
C ARG A 77 -11.05 -5.73 -1.56
N ASN A 78 -10.04 -6.36 -0.96
CA ASN A 78 -9.03 -7.09 -1.70
C ASN A 78 -9.71 -8.36 -2.28
N GLN A 79 -10.57 -8.16 -3.28
CA GLN A 79 -10.98 -9.26 -4.15
C GLN A 79 -9.72 -9.69 -4.92
N PRO A 80 -9.70 -10.84 -5.61
CA PRO A 80 -8.70 -11.11 -6.66
C PRO A 80 -8.86 -10.11 -7.84
N ALA A 81 -8.94 -8.83 -7.52
CA ALA A 81 -9.05 -7.68 -8.39
C ALA A 81 -7.62 -7.18 -8.55
N LYS A 82 -7.13 -7.31 -9.78
CA LYS A 82 -5.85 -6.77 -10.21
C LYS A 82 -5.86 -5.26 -9.98
N SER A 83 -5.21 -4.80 -8.90
CA SER A 83 -4.96 -3.37 -8.75
C SER A 83 -3.92 -2.97 -9.80
N ARG A 84 -4.04 -1.79 -10.38
CA ARG A 84 -3.15 -1.33 -11.45
C ARG A 84 -2.47 -0.03 -11.05
N THR A 85 -1.16 0.00 -11.21
CA THR A 85 -0.33 1.19 -11.02
C THR A 85 0.35 1.44 -12.37
N GLY A 86 -0.23 2.31 -13.20
CA GLY A 86 0.12 2.41 -14.61
C GLY A 86 -0.08 1.09 -15.37
N SER A 87 1.03 0.58 -15.90
CA SER A 87 1.18 -0.70 -16.59
C SER A 87 1.37 -1.89 -15.64
N LEU A 88 1.73 -1.65 -14.37
CA LEU A 88 1.97 -2.69 -13.38
C LEU A 88 0.65 -3.29 -12.88
N GLN A 89 0.55 -4.62 -12.90
CA GLN A 89 -0.55 -5.37 -12.28
C GLN A 89 -0.10 -5.88 -10.91
N VAL A 90 -0.88 -5.55 -9.88
CA VAL A 90 -0.68 -6.01 -8.50
C VAL A 90 -1.83 -6.97 -8.17
N PRO A 91 -1.67 -8.28 -8.43
CA PRO A 91 -2.63 -9.29 -7.98
C PRO A 91 -2.48 -9.51 -6.48
N SER A 92 -3.58 -9.83 -5.81
CA SER A 92 -3.57 -10.25 -4.41
C SER A 92 -3.85 -11.74 -4.26
N ARG A 93 -3.23 -12.36 -3.27
CA ARG A 93 -3.35 -13.77 -2.92
C ARG A 93 -3.49 -13.91 -1.41
N LYS A 94 -4.23 -14.93 -0.97
CA LYS A 94 -4.31 -15.27 0.45
C LYS A 94 -3.07 -16.09 0.84
N PRO A 95 -2.17 -15.60 1.71
CA PRO A 95 -1.08 -16.39 2.23
C PRO A 95 -1.60 -17.43 3.26
N PRO A 96 -0.87 -18.54 3.44
CA PRO A 96 -1.16 -19.45 4.54
C PRO A 96 -0.67 -18.87 5.89
N GLY A 97 -1.53 -18.91 6.91
CA GLY A 97 -1.14 -18.67 8.31
C GLY A 97 -0.87 -17.21 8.66
N HIS A 98 0.09 -16.98 9.57
CA HIS A 98 0.52 -15.72 10.23
C HIS A 98 -0.58 -14.80 10.80
N ALA A 99 -1.53 -14.36 10.00
CA ALA A 99 -2.66 -13.55 10.41
C ALA A 99 -3.92 -13.94 9.63
N ASP A 100 -5.07 -13.98 10.30
CA ASP A 100 -6.36 -14.34 9.69
C ASP A 100 -6.78 -13.40 8.55
N ASP A 101 -6.27 -12.17 8.58
CA ASP A 101 -6.48 -11.14 7.57
C ASP A 101 -5.35 -11.03 6.53
N GLY A 102 -4.36 -11.92 6.56
CA GLY A 102 -3.19 -11.86 5.68
C GLY A 102 -3.52 -11.76 4.19
N VAL A 103 -2.72 -10.99 3.45
CA VAL A 103 -2.72 -10.88 1.99
C VAL A 103 -1.30 -10.69 1.46
N THR A 104 -1.00 -11.19 0.25
CA THR A 104 0.30 -11.08 -0.45
C THR A 104 0.10 -10.71 -1.91
#